data_AF-A0A022PTX9-F1
#
_entry.id   AF-A0A022PTX9-F1
#
_cell.length_a   1.000
_cell.length_b   1.000
_cell.length_c   1.000
_cell.angle_alpha   90.00
_cell.angle_beta   90.00
_cell.angle_gamma   90.00
#
_symmetry.space_group_name_H-M   'P 1'
#
loop_
_entity.id
_entity.type
_entity.pdbx_description
1 polymer ?
#
loop_
_entity_poly.entity_id
_entity_poly.type
_entity_poly.pdbx_seq_one_letter_code
_entity_poly.pdbx_strand_id
1 'polypeptide(L)'
;MNPPTQNDDGQSSYAIHLVNASVLPMALKACIELDVLEIIHRAGPHGPLSSFQIASQIPNCHNPHAASNLLDRMLALLASYSILTCSVSNGPQKLYSLGPVSKYFVANANGVSLAPLFLLNQDKVMMDTWHHMKDAVIEGGLAPFNRAYGMDASEYVVKKNPSYFQLFKNSMSNYNSMFMEKLVDTYRGFEGLESIVDVGGGDGSVLNTIVGKYPNIKGINFDLASVIDNNKSVYPGIEYISGDMFTSIPKGDAMFLK
;
A
#
# COMPACT_ATOMS: atom_id res chain seq x y z
N MET A 1 -38.14 -29.66 5.84
CA MET A 1 -37.91 -28.30 5.31
C MET A 1 -36.52 -28.29 4.72
N ASN A 2 -36.43 -28.28 3.38
CA ASN A 2 -35.15 -28.06 2.71
C ASN A 2 -34.73 -26.60 2.94
N PRO A 3 -33.43 -26.30 3.11
CA PRO A 3 -32.96 -24.92 3.16
C PRO A 3 -33.27 -24.25 1.81
N PRO A 4 -33.54 -22.94 1.81
CA PRO A 4 -33.87 -22.23 0.58
C PRO A 4 -32.68 -22.32 -0.37
N THR A 5 -32.94 -22.81 -1.58
CA THR A 5 -32.03 -22.76 -2.72
C THR A 5 -31.57 -21.31 -2.89
N GLN A 6 -30.35 -21.00 -2.43
CA GLN A 6 -29.67 -19.79 -2.85
C GLN A 6 -29.56 -19.86 -4.36
N ASN A 7 -30.14 -18.87 -5.04
CA ASN A 7 -30.32 -18.79 -6.48
C ASN A 7 -29.06 -19.21 -7.25
N ASP A 8 -29.08 -20.39 -7.91
CA ASP A 8 -27.93 -20.99 -8.61
C ASP A 8 -27.29 -20.02 -9.63
N ASP A 9 -28.09 -19.14 -10.24
CA ASP A 9 -27.62 -18.09 -11.17
C ASP A 9 -26.69 -17.06 -10.49
N GLY A 10 -26.96 -16.74 -9.23
CA GLY A 10 -26.12 -15.84 -8.43
C GLY A 10 -24.78 -16.48 -8.06
N GLN A 11 -24.78 -17.77 -7.75
CA GLN A 11 -23.56 -18.52 -7.45
C GLN A 11 -22.70 -18.72 -8.68
N SER A 12 -23.31 -19.02 -9.84
CA SER A 12 -22.61 -19.09 -11.13
C SER A 12 -21.93 -17.76 -11.49
N SER A 13 -22.65 -16.65 -11.34
CA SER A 13 -22.11 -15.31 -11.59
C SER A 13 -20.95 -14.96 -10.65
N TYR A 14 -21.08 -15.32 -9.37
CA TYR A 14 -20.00 -15.12 -8.39
C TYR A 14 -18.77 -15.98 -8.69
N ALA A 15 -18.95 -17.24 -9.09
CA ALA A 15 -17.84 -18.10 -9.50
C ALA A 15 -17.07 -17.53 -10.70
N ILE A 16 -17.78 -17.01 -11.70
CA ILE A 16 -17.17 -16.33 -12.85
C ILE A 16 -16.39 -15.08 -12.41
N HIS A 17 -16.91 -14.33 -11.43
CA HIS A 17 -16.21 -13.18 -10.86
C HIS A 17 -14.90 -13.62 -10.17
N LEU A 18 -14.90 -14.72 -9.42
CA LEU A 18 -13.68 -15.26 -8.79
C LEU A 18 -12.64 -15.72 -9.80
N VAL A 19 -13.06 -16.36 -10.90
CA VAL A 19 -12.15 -16.76 -12.00
C VAL A 19 -11.39 -15.57 -12.58
N ASN A 20 -12.01 -14.39 -12.59
CA ASN A 20 -11.45 -13.16 -13.16
C ASN A 20 -10.98 -12.16 -12.09
N ALA A 21 -10.87 -12.58 -10.83
CA ALA A 21 -10.59 -11.67 -9.71
C ALA A 21 -9.23 -10.96 -9.82
N SER A 22 -8.28 -11.49 -10.60
CA SER A 22 -6.99 -10.86 -10.88
C SER A 22 -7.09 -9.65 -11.81
N VAL A 23 -8.16 -9.51 -12.59
CA VAL A 23 -8.29 -8.43 -13.58
C VAL A 23 -8.38 -7.07 -12.89
N LEU A 24 -9.18 -6.96 -11.82
CA LEU A 24 -9.34 -5.72 -11.07
C LEU A 24 -8.00 -5.19 -10.52
N PRO A 25 -7.24 -5.94 -9.70
CA PRO A 25 -6.02 -5.42 -9.11
C PRO A 25 -4.96 -5.10 -10.16
N MET A 26 -4.88 -5.88 -11.24
CA MET A 26 -3.91 -5.59 -12.32
C MET A 26 -4.29 -4.37 -13.14
N ALA A 27 -5.58 -4.12 -13.37
CA ALA A 27 -6.04 -2.88 -14.00
C ALA A 27 -5.78 -1.66 -13.12
N LEU A 28 -6.05 -1.78 -11.80
CA LEU A 28 -5.74 -0.71 -10.84
C LEU A 28 -4.23 -0.44 -10.78
N LYS A 29 -3.40 -1.49 -10.76
CA LYS A 29 -1.93 -1.38 -10.79
C LYS A 29 -1.48 -0.53 -11.98
N ALA A 30 -1.95 -0.88 -13.18
CA ALA A 30 -1.60 -0.14 -14.39
C ALA A 30 -2.13 1.30 -14.37
N CYS A 31 -3.33 1.56 -13.83
CA CYS A 31 -3.81 2.93 -13.65
C CYS A 31 -2.95 3.75 -12.67
N ILE A 32 -2.43 3.13 -11.61
CA ILE A 32 -1.50 3.79 -10.68
C ILE A 32 -0.17 4.08 -11.39
N GLU A 33 0.41 3.10 -12.10
CA GLU A 33 1.67 3.27 -12.85
C GLU A 33 1.58 4.32 -13.96
N LEU A 34 0.39 4.54 -14.52
CA LEU A 34 0.09 5.56 -15.53
C LEU A 34 -0.30 6.92 -14.94
N ASP A 35 -0.23 7.09 -13.62
CA ASP A 35 -0.66 8.29 -12.89
C ASP A 35 -2.12 8.70 -13.16
N VAL A 36 -2.98 7.76 -13.55
CA VAL A 36 -4.38 8.05 -13.94
C VAL A 36 -5.16 8.69 -12.79
N LEU A 37 -5.00 8.17 -11.57
CA LEU A 37 -5.70 8.70 -10.40
C LEU A 37 -5.22 10.11 -10.05
N GLU A 38 -3.91 10.37 -10.19
CA GLU A 38 -3.31 11.69 -9.99
C GLU A 38 -3.75 12.69 -11.07
N ILE A 39 -3.84 12.27 -12.33
CA ILE A 39 -4.36 13.09 -13.43
C ILE A 39 -5.80 13.53 -13.15
N ILE A 40 -6.67 12.58 -12.75
CA ILE A 40 -8.06 12.90 -12.40
C ILE A 40 -8.11 13.77 -11.14
N HIS A 41 -7.26 13.52 -10.14
CA HIS A 41 -7.18 14.33 -8.93
C HIS A 41 -6.87 15.80 -9.23
N ARG A 42 -5.83 16.05 -10.04
CA ARG A 42 -5.43 17.40 -10.45
C ARG A 42 -6.53 18.14 -11.22
N ALA A 43 -7.34 17.40 -11.98
CA ALA A 43 -8.48 17.99 -12.68
C ALA A 43 -9.65 18.37 -11.77
N GLY A 44 -9.69 17.94 -10.51
CA GLY A 44 -10.81 18.08 -9.58
C GLY A 44 -11.65 19.37 -9.69
N PRO A 45 -11.06 20.59 -9.62
CA PRO A 45 -11.80 21.85 -9.75
C PRO A 45 -12.46 22.08 -11.12
N HIS A 46 -11.97 21.40 -12.16
CA HIS A 46 -12.40 21.50 -13.55
C HIS A 46 -13.42 20.43 -13.98
N GLY A 47 -13.74 19.48 -13.08
CA GLY A 47 -14.77 18.46 -13.31
C GLY A 47 -14.24 17.12 -13.84
N PRO A 48 -15.16 16.21 -14.23
CA PRO A 48 -14.83 14.85 -14.66
C PRO A 48 -14.10 14.85 -16.02
N LEU A 49 -13.23 13.86 -16.25
CA LEU A 49 -12.43 13.74 -17.48
C LEU A 49 -12.87 12.57 -18.36
N SER A 50 -12.82 12.77 -19.67
CA SER A 50 -12.92 11.66 -20.64
C SER A 50 -11.64 10.82 -20.67
N SER A 51 -11.73 9.58 -21.14
CA SER A 51 -10.56 8.71 -21.32
C SER A 51 -9.50 9.33 -22.24
N PHE A 52 -9.91 10.10 -23.26
CA PHE A 52 -8.99 10.82 -24.15
C PHE A 52 -8.23 11.95 -23.42
N GLN A 53 -8.93 12.74 -22.61
CA GLN A 53 -8.31 13.81 -21.82
C GLN A 53 -7.32 13.25 -20.79
N ILE A 54 -7.63 12.10 -20.19
CA ILE A 54 -6.71 11.41 -19.29
C ILE A 54 -5.51 10.89 -20.08
N ALA A 55 -5.73 10.15 -21.17
CA ALA A 55 -4.66 9.60 -22.01
C ALA A 55 -3.70 10.67 -22.54
N SER A 56 -4.20 11.87 -22.84
CA SER A 56 -3.39 12.99 -23.35
C SER A 56 -2.47 13.60 -22.29
N GLN A 57 -2.72 13.32 -21.01
CA GLN A 57 -1.90 13.79 -19.88
C GLN A 57 -0.94 12.71 -19.35
N ILE A 58 -1.03 11.48 -19.86
CA ILE A 58 -0.12 10.39 -19.47
C ILE A 58 1.28 10.71 -20.01
N PRO A 59 2.32 10.72 -19.15
CA PRO A 59 3.71 10.93 -19.60
C PRO A 59 4.12 9.90 -20.65
N ASN A 60 4.83 10.35 -21.69
CA ASN A 60 5.31 9.50 -22.79
C ASN A 60 4.22 8.78 -23.60
N CYS A 61 2.95 9.21 -23.53
CA CYS A 61 1.89 8.67 -24.38
C CYS A 61 1.98 9.25 -25.80
N HIS A 62 2.57 8.49 -26.72
CA HIS A 62 2.74 8.94 -28.12
C HIS A 62 1.47 8.85 -28.99
N ASN A 63 0.47 8.08 -28.57
CA ASN A 63 -0.80 7.94 -29.30
C ASN A 63 -2.00 7.94 -28.33
N PRO A 64 -2.41 9.13 -27.84
CA PRO A 64 -3.54 9.26 -26.91
C PRO A 64 -4.86 8.72 -27.46
N HIS A 65 -5.08 8.80 -28.78
CA HIS A 65 -6.31 8.30 -29.37
C HIS A 65 -6.42 6.78 -29.25
N ALA A 66 -5.36 6.04 -29.59
CA ALA A 66 -5.35 4.58 -29.42
C ALA A 66 -5.39 4.18 -27.94
N ALA A 67 -4.62 4.88 -27.09
CA ALA A 67 -4.58 4.62 -25.65
C ALA A 67 -5.94 4.83 -24.98
N SER A 68 -6.69 5.86 -25.40
CA SER A 68 -7.99 6.21 -24.79
C SER A 68 -9.03 5.09 -24.86
N ASN A 69 -9.00 4.24 -25.89
CA ASN A 69 -9.93 3.12 -26.03
C ASN A 69 -9.67 2.02 -25.01
N LEU A 70 -8.40 1.65 -24.81
CA LEU A 70 -8.01 0.67 -23.79
C LEU A 70 -8.20 1.23 -22.39
N LEU A 71 -7.82 2.50 -22.20
CA LEU A 71 -8.01 3.20 -20.94
C LEU A 71 -9.49 3.29 -20.56
N ASP A 72 -10.40 3.59 -21.48
CA ASP A 72 -11.85 3.61 -21.19
C ASP A 72 -12.34 2.30 -20.58
N ARG A 73 -11.85 1.15 -21.07
CA ARG A 73 -12.22 -0.17 -20.54
C ARG A 73 -11.71 -0.38 -19.11
N MET A 74 -10.48 0.06 -18.83
CA MET A 74 -9.91 -0.01 -17.47
C MET A 74 -10.64 0.94 -16.51
N LEU A 75 -10.93 2.17 -16.95
CA LEU A 75 -11.68 3.14 -16.16
C LEU A 75 -13.11 2.67 -15.88
N ALA A 76 -13.78 2.07 -16.86
CA ALA A 76 -15.11 1.47 -16.69
C ALA A 76 -15.10 0.32 -15.67
N LEU A 77 -14.05 -0.53 -15.70
CA LEU A 77 -13.86 -1.56 -14.68
C LEU A 77 -13.66 -0.95 -13.29
N LEU A 78 -12.78 0.03 -13.14
CA LEU A 78 -12.59 0.70 -11.85
C LEU A 78 -13.87 1.39 -11.36
N ALA A 79 -14.67 1.93 -12.27
CA ALA A 79 -15.96 2.52 -11.95
C ALA A 79 -16.98 1.47 -11.48
N SER A 80 -16.99 0.26 -12.06
CA SER A 80 -17.90 -0.80 -11.60
C SER A 80 -17.60 -1.28 -10.18
N TYR A 81 -16.38 -1.08 -9.69
CA TYR A 81 -15.97 -1.34 -8.30
C TYR A 81 -16.01 -0.10 -7.41
N SER A 82 -16.64 1.00 -7.87
CA SER A 82 -16.74 2.27 -7.14
C SER A 82 -15.38 2.89 -6.76
N ILE A 83 -14.30 2.46 -7.41
CA ILE A 83 -12.99 3.11 -7.29
C ILE A 83 -13.06 4.46 -7.98
N LEU A 84 -13.63 4.48 -9.19
CA LEU A 84 -14.00 5.70 -9.89
C LEU A 84 -15.52 5.88 -9.89
N THR A 85 -15.98 7.08 -10.22
CA THR A 85 -17.35 7.33 -10.63
C THR A 85 -17.40 7.60 -12.12
N CYS A 86 -18.39 7.05 -12.81
CA CYS A 86 -18.62 7.27 -14.23
C CYS A 86 -19.93 8.01 -14.44
N SER A 87 -19.88 9.11 -15.19
CA SER A 87 -21.06 9.85 -15.65
C SER A 87 -21.10 9.84 -17.18
N VAL A 88 -22.30 9.93 -17.74
CA VAL A 88 -22.49 10.07 -19.19
C VAL A 88 -22.85 11.53 -19.45
N SER A 89 -22.07 12.20 -20.29
CA SER A 89 -22.38 13.57 -20.74
C SER A 89 -23.64 13.59 -21.61
N ASN A 90 -24.06 14.74 -22.13
CA ASN A 90 -25.21 14.85 -23.07
C ASN A 90 -24.97 14.14 -24.44
N GLY A 91 -24.02 13.20 -24.53
CA GLY A 91 -23.69 12.33 -25.65
C GLY A 91 -23.09 10.99 -25.18
N PRO A 92 -22.61 10.12 -26.08
CA PRO A 92 -22.11 8.77 -25.73
C PRO A 92 -20.77 8.77 -24.96
N GLN A 93 -20.21 9.94 -24.64
CA GLN A 93 -18.93 10.07 -23.98
C GLN A 93 -19.06 9.90 -22.47
N LYS A 94 -18.38 8.89 -21.94
CA LYS A 94 -18.20 8.66 -20.51
C LYS A 94 -17.16 9.64 -19.95
N LEU A 95 -17.45 10.17 -18.77
CA LEU A 95 -16.56 11.03 -18.01
C LEU A 95 -16.34 10.43 -16.62
N TYR A 96 -15.10 10.44 -16.17
CA TYR A 96 -14.64 9.78 -14.96
C TYR A 96 -14.18 10.78 -13.91
N SER A 97 -14.54 10.52 -12.65
CA SER A 97 -14.03 11.21 -11.46
C SER A 97 -13.57 10.19 -10.43
N LEU A 98 -12.81 10.65 -9.43
CA LEU A 98 -12.41 9.81 -8.31
C LEU A 98 -13.62 9.41 -7.47
N GLY A 99 -13.72 8.12 -7.15
CA GLY A 99 -14.64 7.64 -6.13
C GLY A 99 -14.07 7.83 -4.72
N PRO A 100 -14.87 7.57 -3.68
CA PRO A 100 -14.46 7.82 -2.29
C PRO A 100 -13.19 7.06 -1.86
N VAL A 101 -12.96 5.85 -2.38
CA VAL A 101 -11.79 5.03 -2.03
C VAL A 101 -10.51 5.50 -2.75
N SER A 102 -10.63 6.12 -3.92
CA SER A 102 -9.46 6.62 -4.68
C SER A 102 -8.63 7.64 -3.92
N LYS A 103 -9.21 8.37 -2.95
CA LYS A 103 -8.46 9.33 -2.13
C LYS A 103 -7.29 8.70 -1.36
N TYR A 104 -7.34 7.38 -1.11
CA TYR A 104 -6.26 6.66 -0.44
C TYR A 104 -5.15 6.21 -1.41
N PHE A 105 -5.37 6.29 -2.72
CA PHE A 105 -4.41 5.92 -3.76
C PHE A 105 -3.84 7.14 -4.50
N VAL A 106 -4.18 8.34 -4.04
CA VAL A 106 -3.65 9.63 -4.47
C VAL A 106 -2.88 10.22 -3.31
N ALA A 107 -1.76 10.89 -3.59
CA ALA A 107 -0.95 11.53 -2.57
C ALA A 107 -1.76 12.55 -1.77
N ASN A 108 -1.76 12.43 -0.43
CA ASN A 108 -2.39 13.40 0.45
C ASN A 108 -1.51 14.66 0.62
N ALA A 109 -1.91 15.57 1.53
CA ALA A 109 -1.16 16.81 1.80
C ALA A 109 0.30 16.58 2.25
N ASN A 110 0.59 15.42 2.84
CA ASN A 110 1.93 15.02 3.28
C ASN A 110 2.68 14.23 2.19
N GLY A 111 2.11 14.10 0.99
CA GLY A 111 2.70 13.36 -0.12
C GLY A 111 2.62 11.83 0.00
N VAL A 112 1.78 11.29 0.90
CA VAL A 112 1.68 9.84 1.14
C VAL A 112 0.37 9.25 0.62
N SER A 113 0.40 7.97 0.21
CA SER A 113 -0.78 7.21 -0.20
C SER A 113 -0.57 5.68 -0.04
N LEU A 114 -1.62 4.89 -0.22
CA LEU A 114 -1.56 3.43 -0.27
C LEU A 114 -1.08 2.89 -1.64
N ALA A 115 -0.88 3.75 -2.64
CA ALA A 115 -0.47 3.32 -3.97
C ALA A 115 0.84 2.51 -3.97
N PRO A 116 1.92 2.91 -3.26
CA PRO A 116 3.14 2.11 -3.22
C PRO A 116 2.96 0.74 -2.56
N LEU A 117 2.09 0.62 -1.55
CA LEU A 117 1.76 -0.67 -0.92
C LEU A 117 0.96 -1.57 -1.86
N PHE A 118 0.05 -0.98 -2.64
CA PHE A 118 -0.66 -1.71 -3.67
C PHE A 118 0.30 -2.23 -4.75
N LEU A 119 1.18 -1.36 -5.26
CA LEU A 119 2.20 -1.72 -6.24
C LEU A 119 3.15 -2.80 -5.71
N LEU A 120 3.57 -2.74 -4.45
CA LEU A 120 4.40 -3.77 -3.82
C LEU A 120 3.73 -5.15 -3.90
N ASN A 121 2.46 -5.23 -3.48
CA ASN A 121 1.71 -6.49 -3.45
C ASN A 121 1.42 -7.05 -4.86
N GLN A 122 1.29 -6.18 -5.87
CA GLN A 122 1.06 -6.57 -7.26
C GLN A 122 2.33 -6.57 -8.12
N ASP A 123 3.50 -6.41 -7.49
CA ASP A 123 4.78 -6.52 -8.17
C ASP A 123 5.01 -7.97 -8.61
N LYS A 124 5.74 -8.15 -9.71
CA LYS A 124 6.08 -9.48 -10.21
C LYS A 124 6.73 -10.34 -9.12
N VAL A 125 7.56 -9.73 -8.27
CA VAL A 125 8.24 -10.44 -7.19
C VAL A 125 7.25 -11.10 -6.23
N MET A 126 6.24 -10.36 -5.78
CA MET A 126 5.19 -10.92 -4.91
C MET A 126 4.32 -11.92 -5.68
N MET A 127 3.98 -11.61 -6.93
CA MET A 127 3.10 -12.45 -7.72
C MET A 127 3.68 -13.84 -8.00
N ASP A 128 4.99 -13.93 -8.24
CA ASP A 128 5.67 -15.21 -8.46
C ASP A 128 5.50 -16.15 -7.24
N THR A 129 5.47 -15.61 -6.01
CA THR A 129 5.32 -16.42 -4.78
C THR A 129 4.01 -17.20 -4.74
N TRP A 130 2.93 -16.66 -5.33
CA TRP A 130 1.63 -17.30 -5.33
C TRP A 130 1.63 -18.62 -6.12
N HIS A 131 2.51 -18.76 -7.12
CA HIS A 131 2.66 -20.00 -7.88
C HIS A 131 3.24 -21.16 -7.04
N HIS A 132 3.90 -20.85 -5.92
CA HIS A 132 4.53 -21.84 -5.05
C HIS A 132 3.70 -22.20 -3.81
N MET A 133 2.53 -21.57 -3.61
CA MET A 133 1.67 -21.86 -2.45
C MET A 133 1.25 -23.33 -2.38
N LYS A 134 0.82 -23.91 -3.50
CA LYS A 134 0.34 -25.30 -3.56
C LYS A 134 1.43 -26.27 -3.09
N ASP A 135 2.65 -26.10 -3.58
CA ASP A 135 3.77 -26.99 -3.25
C ASP A 135 4.25 -26.77 -1.80
N ALA A 136 4.22 -25.52 -1.31
CA ALA A 136 4.54 -25.21 0.08
C ALA A 136 3.59 -25.92 1.07
N VAL A 137 2.30 -26.04 0.71
CA VAL A 137 1.31 -26.79 1.52
C VAL A 137 1.58 -28.29 1.49
N ILE A 138 1.90 -28.85 0.31
CA ILE A 138 2.12 -30.30 0.14
C ILE A 138 3.38 -30.76 0.89
N GLU A 139 4.48 -30.03 0.72
CA GLU A 139 5.79 -30.48 1.20
C GLU A 139 6.02 -30.09 2.66
N GLY A 140 5.35 -29.03 3.14
CA GLY A 140 5.62 -28.44 4.45
C GLY A 140 7.01 -27.77 4.53
N GLY A 141 7.19 -26.89 5.51
CA GLY A 141 8.48 -26.27 5.80
C GLY A 141 8.71 -24.91 5.13
N LEU A 142 9.16 -24.90 3.87
CA LEU A 142 9.62 -23.65 3.23
C LEU A 142 8.46 -22.73 2.82
N ALA A 143 8.57 -21.46 3.20
CA ALA A 143 7.61 -20.44 2.78
C ALA A 143 7.61 -20.27 1.25
N PRO A 144 6.48 -19.91 0.62
CA PRO A 144 6.38 -19.78 -0.84
C PRO A 144 7.43 -18.83 -1.45
N PHE A 145 7.84 -17.78 -0.73
CA PHE A 145 8.90 -16.87 -1.17
C PHE A 145 10.25 -17.60 -1.34
N ASN A 146 10.65 -18.39 -0.34
CA ASN A 146 11.90 -19.18 -0.39
C ASN A 146 11.88 -20.16 -1.57
N ARG A 147 10.73 -20.75 -1.89
CA ARG A 147 10.59 -21.64 -3.05
C ARG A 147 10.75 -20.90 -4.38
N ALA A 148 10.21 -19.69 -4.48
CA ALA A 148 10.30 -18.88 -5.69
C ALA A 148 11.73 -18.40 -5.98
N TYR A 149 12.48 -18.03 -4.94
CA TYR A 149 13.75 -17.31 -5.09
C TYR A 149 14.98 -18.00 -4.51
N GLY A 150 14.81 -19.14 -3.84
CA GLY A 150 15.90 -19.91 -3.23
C GLY A 150 16.60 -19.22 -2.05
N MET A 151 16.01 -18.14 -1.52
CA MET A 151 16.54 -17.35 -0.41
C MET A 151 15.41 -16.65 0.34
N ASP A 152 15.71 -16.16 1.55
CA ASP A 152 14.75 -15.39 2.35
C ASP A 152 14.42 -14.04 1.71
N ALA A 153 13.23 -13.52 2.00
CA ALA A 153 12.77 -12.22 1.47
C ALA A 153 13.73 -11.08 1.81
N SER A 154 14.23 -11.04 3.05
CA SER A 154 15.20 -10.03 3.51
C SER A 154 16.51 -10.09 2.71
N GLU A 155 16.99 -11.29 2.37
CA GLU A 155 18.18 -11.47 1.55
C GLU A 155 17.94 -11.07 0.08
N TYR A 156 16.81 -11.46 -0.49
CA TYR A 156 16.46 -11.18 -1.88
C TYR A 156 16.40 -9.68 -2.16
N VAL A 157 15.69 -8.92 -1.32
CA VAL A 157 15.51 -7.48 -1.54
C VAL A 157 16.83 -6.73 -1.45
N VAL A 158 17.72 -7.11 -0.52
CA VAL A 158 19.02 -6.47 -0.34
C VAL A 158 20.00 -6.83 -1.46
N LYS A 159 20.06 -8.11 -1.87
CA LYS A 159 21.13 -8.60 -2.75
C LYS A 159 20.77 -8.62 -4.23
N LYS A 160 19.50 -8.80 -4.58
CA LYS A 160 19.09 -9.14 -5.96
C LYS A 160 18.21 -8.09 -6.63
N ASN A 161 17.43 -7.33 -5.86
CA ASN A 161 16.45 -6.43 -6.46
C ASN A 161 16.33 -5.08 -5.71
N PRO A 162 17.29 -4.15 -5.93
CA PRO A 162 17.29 -2.86 -5.26
C PRO A 162 16.05 -2.00 -5.54
N SER A 163 15.46 -2.09 -6.72
CA SER A 163 14.23 -1.35 -7.06
C SER A 163 13.03 -1.87 -6.26
N TYR A 164 12.88 -3.19 -6.16
CA TYR A 164 11.85 -3.80 -5.31
C TYR A 164 12.06 -3.47 -3.82
N PHE A 165 13.31 -3.44 -3.35
CA PHE A 165 13.61 -2.98 -1.99
C PHE A 165 13.23 -1.52 -1.76
N GLN A 166 13.49 -0.64 -2.74
CA GLN A 166 13.07 0.75 -2.65
C GLN A 166 11.54 0.89 -2.63
N LEU A 167 10.83 0.10 -3.44
CA LEU A 167 9.37 0.04 -3.42
C LEU A 167 8.85 -0.44 -2.05
N PHE A 168 9.47 -1.48 -1.48
CA PHE A 168 9.17 -1.97 -0.14
C PHE A 168 9.33 -0.86 0.91
N LYS A 169 10.48 -0.18 0.94
CA LYS A 169 10.72 0.93 1.88
C LYS A 169 9.69 2.05 1.72
N ASN A 170 9.42 2.47 0.48
CA ASN A 170 8.43 3.52 0.20
C ASN A 170 7.03 3.10 0.67
N SER A 171 6.64 1.86 0.43
CA SER A 171 5.35 1.32 0.86
C SER A 171 5.18 1.30 2.38
N MET A 172 6.21 0.86 3.11
CA MET A 172 6.17 0.82 4.57
C MET A 172 6.13 2.23 5.16
N SER A 173 6.96 3.14 4.65
CA SER A 173 6.96 4.54 5.08
C SER A 173 5.60 5.22 4.87
N ASN A 174 5.00 5.05 3.69
CA ASN A 174 3.69 5.63 3.36
C ASN A 174 2.57 5.04 4.24
N TYR A 175 2.51 3.71 4.34
CA TYR A 175 1.52 3.02 5.16
C TYR A 175 1.64 3.40 6.64
N ASN A 176 2.86 3.42 7.18
CA ASN A 176 3.12 3.80 8.57
C ASN A 176 2.66 5.23 8.85
N SER A 177 2.98 6.16 7.95
CA SER A 177 2.59 7.57 8.11
C SER A 177 1.07 7.72 8.22
N MET A 178 0.32 7.09 7.29
CA MET A 178 -1.14 7.13 7.29
C MET A 178 -1.77 6.41 8.49
N PHE A 179 -1.20 5.26 8.88
CA PHE A 179 -1.66 4.50 10.03
C PHE A 179 -1.45 5.27 11.33
N MET A 180 -0.25 5.83 11.53
CA MET A 180 0.12 6.55 12.73
C MET A 180 -0.65 7.85 12.91
N GLU A 181 -0.89 8.61 11.83
CA GLU A 181 -1.73 9.81 11.85
C GLU A 181 -3.10 9.52 12.49
N LYS A 182 -3.76 8.43 12.07
CA LYS A 182 -5.05 8.03 12.66
C LYS A 182 -4.92 7.41 14.05
N LEU A 183 -3.87 6.63 14.29
CA LEU A 183 -3.68 5.92 15.56
C LEU A 183 -3.49 6.92 16.70
N VAL A 184 -2.60 7.91 16.54
CA VAL A 184 -2.33 8.87 17.62
C VAL A 184 -3.55 9.76 17.92
N ASP A 185 -4.46 9.94 16.96
CA ASP A 185 -5.72 10.68 17.12
C ASP A 185 -6.82 9.92 17.88
N THR A 186 -6.82 8.60 17.79
CA THR A 186 -7.90 7.75 18.32
C THR A 186 -7.49 6.94 19.54
N TYR A 187 -6.21 6.57 19.64
CA TYR A 187 -5.66 5.79 20.73
C TYR A 187 -5.12 6.68 21.85
N ARG A 188 -5.63 6.47 23.06
CA ARG A 188 -5.28 7.23 24.26
C ARG A 188 -4.31 6.53 25.20
N GLY A 189 -3.88 5.30 24.89
CA GLY A 189 -3.00 4.53 25.77
C GLY A 189 -1.57 5.05 25.90
N PHE A 190 -1.21 6.10 25.14
CA PHE A 190 0.04 6.83 25.34
C PHE A 190 -0.05 7.93 26.40
N GLU A 191 -1.25 8.33 26.81
CA GLU A 191 -1.44 9.40 27.79
C GLU A 191 -0.90 8.98 29.16
N GLY A 192 -0.05 9.82 29.75
CA GLY A 192 0.53 9.60 31.07
C GLY A 192 1.79 8.75 31.11
N LEU A 193 2.27 8.24 29.96
CA LEU A 193 3.59 7.59 29.90
C LEU A 193 4.71 8.62 30.12
N GLU A 194 5.77 8.23 30.81
CA GLU A 194 7.01 9.01 30.88
C GLU A 194 8.02 8.55 29.81
N SER A 195 7.98 7.27 29.44
CA SER A 195 8.86 6.66 28.45
C SER A 195 8.18 5.56 27.62
N ILE A 196 8.59 5.45 26.36
CA ILE A 196 8.12 4.40 25.44
C ILE A 196 9.28 3.87 24.61
N VAL A 197 9.31 2.56 24.40
CA VAL A 197 10.28 1.88 23.54
C VAL A 197 9.57 1.38 22.28
N ASP A 198 10.02 1.81 21.11
CA ASP A 198 9.59 1.28 19.81
C ASP A 198 10.55 0.15 19.40
N VAL A 199 10.07 -1.10 19.47
CA VAL A 199 10.87 -2.31 19.25
C VAL A 199 10.78 -2.73 17.79
N GLY A 200 11.91 -2.77 17.10
CA GLY A 200 11.94 -2.88 15.64
C GLY A 200 11.48 -1.60 14.95
N GLY A 201 11.74 -0.44 15.58
CA GLY A 201 11.22 0.86 15.16
C GLY A 201 11.85 1.44 13.88
N GLY A 202 12.86 0.77 13.31
CA GLY A 202 13.46 1.14 12.04
C GLY A 202 14.10 2.53 12.08
N ASP A 203 13.64 3.42 11.21
CA ASP A 203 14.14 4.80 11.12
C ASP A 203 13.62 5.73 12.23
N GLY A 204 12.74 5.24 13.11
CA GLY A 204 12.14 5.99 14.21
C GLY A 204 11.03 6.95 13.81
N SER A 205 10.57 6.93 12.54
CA SER A 205 9.50 7.82 12.05
C SER A 205 8.16 7.61 12.77
N VAL A 206 7.85 6.36 13.13
CA VAL A 206 6.65 5.99 13.89
C VAL A 206 6.70 6.60 15.29
N LEU A 207 7.79 6.35 16.01
CA LEU A 207 8.01 6.90 17.33
C LEU A 207 8.03 8.44 17.32
N ASN A 208 8.62 9.06 16.29
CA ASN A 208 8.60 10.52 16.10
C ASN A 208 7.17 11.09 16.04
N THR A 209 6.26 10.36 15.42
CA THR A 209 4.84 10.75 15.37
C THR A 209 4.20 10.71 16.76
N ILE A 210 4.55 9.71 17.57
CA ILE A 210 4.04 9.58 18.95
C ILE A 210 4.60 10.70 19.82
N VAL A 211 5.93 10.88 19.88
CA VAL A 211 6.55 11.91 20.74
C VAL A 211 6.21 13.33 20.28
N GLY A 212 5.99 13.54 18.98
CA GLY A 212 5.53 14.82 18.45
C GLY A 212 4.15 15.21 18.99
N LYS A 213 3.26 14.23 19.22
CA LYS A 213 1.94 14.46 19.84
C LYS A 213 2.00 14.53 21.36
N TYR A 214 2.90 13.75 21.97
CA TYR A 214 3.06 13.64 23.42
C TYR A 214 4.49 14.06 23.81
N PRO A 215 4.80 15.37 23.80
CA PRO A 215 6.18 15.87 23.92
C PRO A 215 6.84 15.60 25.27
N ASN A 216 6.07 15.18 26.28
CA ASN A 216 6.58 14.80 27.59
C ASN A 216 7.10 13.36 27.64
N ILE A 217 6.76 12.52 26.65
CA ILE A 217 7.22 11.14 26.57
C ILE A 217 8.65 11.11 26.02
N LYS A 218 9.54 10.41 26.71
CA LYS A 218 10.87 10.07 26.20
C LYS A 218 10.76 8.85 25.28
N GLY A 219 11.11 9.02 24.01
CA GLY A 219 11.12 7.93 23.04
C GLY A 219 12.45 7.20 23.00
N ILE A 220 12.42 5.87 22.97
CA ILE A 220 13.56 5.01 22.70
C ILE A 220 13.27 4.19 21.43
N ASN A 221 13.97 4.47 20.34
CA ASN A 221 13.91 3.66 19.12
C ASN A 221 14.93 2.53 19.21
N PHE A 222 14.46 1.29 19.23
CA PHE A 222 15.29 0.10 19.41
C PHE A 222 15.25 -0.82 18.18
N ASP A 223 16.40 -1.05 17.55
CA ASP A 223 16.50 -1.92 16.37
C ASP A 223 17.91 -2.56 16.27
N LEU A 224 18.16 -3.38 15.26
CA LEU A 224 19.48 -3.94 14.97
C LEU A 224 20.49 -2.82 14.69
N ALA A 225 21.75 -3.04 15.06
CA ALA A 225 22.84 -2.09 14.80
C ALA A 225 22.93 -1.70 13.31
N SER A 226 22.79 -2.68 12.41
CA SER A 226 22.79 -2.43 10.96
C SER A 226 21.66 -1.52 10.48
N VAL A 227 20.56 -1.40 11.21
CA VAL A 227 19.45 -0.50 10.89
C VAL A 227 19.71 0.89 11.46
N ILE A 228 20.08 0.96 12.74
CA ILE A 228 20.37 2.22 13.44
C ILE A 228 21.56 2.95 12.79
N ASP A 229 22.65 2.26 12.49
CA ASP A 229 23.87 2.85 11.91
C ASP A 229 23.64 3.40 10.49
N ASN A 230 22.69 2.81 9.76
CA ASN A 230 22.31 3.25 8.41
C ASN A 230 21.19 4.31 8.42
N ASN A 231 20.65 4.64 9.59
CA ASN A 231 19.60 5.64 9.71
C ASN A 231 20.19 7.05 9.53
N LYS A 232 19.62 7.81 8.59
CA LYS A 232 20.02 9.20 8.31
C LYS A 232 19.17 10.23 9.05
N SER A 233 18.05 9.81 9.62
CA SER A 233 17.09 10.69 10.28
C SER A 233 17.25 10.57 11.79
N VAL A 234 17.66 11.66 12.43
CA VAL A 234 17.70 11.78 13.89
C VAL A 234 16.61 12.75 14.30
N TYR A 235 15.61 12.25 15.02
CA TYR A 235 14.50 13.06 15.51
C TYR A 235 14.78 13.60 16.92
N PRO A 236 14.44 14.87 17.21
CA PRO A 236 14.55 15.42 18.56
C PRO A 236 13.69 14.64 19.55
N GLY A 237 14.21 14.41 20.77
CA GLY A 237 13.47 13.72 21.83
C GLY A 237 13.42 12.18 21.70
N ILE A 238 14.14 11.61 20.73
CA ILE A 238 14.30 10.16 20.56
C ILE A 238 15.74 9.75 20.82
N GLU A 239 15.92 8.76 21.69
CA GLU A 239 17.16 8.02 21.87
C GLU A 239 17.17 6.79 20.94
N TYR A 240 18.28 6.55 20.26
CA TYR A 240 18.44 5.39 19.37
C TYR A 240 19.37 4.38 20.04
N ILE A 241 18.86 3.17 20.27
CA ILE A 241 19.61 2.09 20.92
C ILE A 241 19.64 0.90 19.97
N SER A 242 20.83 0.37 19.71
CA SER A 242 20.98 -0.86 18.94
C SER A 242 21.00 -2.10 19.83
N GLY A 243 20.43 -3.19 19.34
CA GLY A 243 20.49 -4.49 20.01
C GLY A 243 19.66 -5.56 19.33
N ASP A 244 19.50 -6.68 20.01
CA ASP A 244 18.66 -7.80 19.57
C ASP A 244 17.51 -7.99 20.57
N MET A 245 16.27 -7.80 20.10
CA MET A 245 15.06 -7.95 20.91
C MET A 245 14.86 -9.36 21.48
N PHE A 246 15.47 -10.38 20.86
CA PHE A 246 15.44 -11.75 21.38
C PHE A 246 16.42 -11.97 22.54
N THR A 247 17.37 -11.05 22.73
CA THR A 247 18.33 -11.07 23.84
C THR A 247 17.87 -10.15 24.98
N SER A 248 17.61 -8.88 24.66
CA SER A 248 17.18 -7.88 25.64
C SER A 248 16.53 -6.69 24.97
N ILE A 249 15.56 -6.08 25.65
CA ILE A 249 14.89 -4.86 25.20
C ILE A 249 15.16 -3.76 26.25
N PRO A 250 15.42 -2.50 25.85
CA PRO A 250 15.53 -1.37 26.78
C PRO A 250 14.31 -1.24 27.69
N LYS A 251 14.48 -0.66 28.88
CA LYS A 251 13.36 -0.42 29.79
C LYS A 251 12.60 0.86 29.40
N GLY A 252 11.28 0.79 29.49
CA GLY A 252 10.37 1.93 29.42
C GLY A 252 9.02 1.56 30.02
N ASP A 253 8.15 2.54 30.20
CA ASP A 253 6.82 2.31 30.79
C ASP A 253 5.91 1.50 29.87
N ALA A 254 6.13 1.64 28.56
CA ALA A 254 5.44 0.87 27.54
C ALA A 254 6.39 0.42 26.41
N MET A 255 6.01 -0.68 25.78
CA MET A 255 6.61 -1.20 24.56
C MET A 255 5.60 -1.04 23.42
N PHE A 256 6.06 -0.49 22.30
CA PHE A 256 5.30 -0.44 21.07
C PHE A 256 5.88 -1.46 20.08
N LEU A 257 5.01 -2.31 19.54
CA LEU A 257 5.31 -3.25 18.46
C LEU A 257 4.21 -3.09 17.40
N LYS A 258 4.62 -3.04 16.14
CA LYS A 258 3.73 -2.90 14.98
C LYS A 258 3.40 -4.25 14.35
#